data_AF-A0A535ITN8-F1
#
_entry.id   AF-A0A535ITN8-F1
#
_cell.length_a   1.000
_cell.length_b   1.000
_cell.length_c   1.000
_cell.angle_alpha   90.00
_cell.angle_beta   90.00
_cell.angle_gamma   90.00
#
_symmetry.space_group_name_H-M   'P 1'
#
loop_
_entity.id
_entity.type
_entity.pdbx_description
1 polymer ?
#
loop_
_entity_poly.entity_id
_entity_poly.type
_entity_poly.pdbx_seq_one_letter_code
_entity_poly.pdbx_strand_id
1 'polypeptide(L)'
;MIQDVDESLRALVKRDALNGSKADVAFDAPTKEWSSRRNTPTVDLYLYDIREDLERREVMWEDIRGDARDPRLITERRPPPRRFKLSYLVTAWTQRPEDEHRLLSALLACFLRHPTMPADALSGT
;
A
#
# COMPACT_ATOMS: atom_id res chain seq x y z
N MET A 1 0.18 -9.04 -5.44
CA MET A 1 -1.02 -9.46 -4.66
C MET A 1 -1.18 -8.53 -3.45
N ILE A 2 -2.33 -8.48 -2.76
CA ILE A 2 -2.62 -7.42 -1.74
C ILE A 2 -1.58 -7.41 -0.61
N GLN A 3 -1.11 -8.58 -0.17
CA GLN A 3 -0.07 -8.69 0.86
C GLN A 3 1.25 -7.99 0.46
N ASP A 4 1.55 -7.92 -0.83
CA ASP A 4 2.76 -7.26 -1.35
C ASP A 4 2.61 -5.73 -1.18
N VAL A 5 1.38 -5.22 -1.34
CA VAL A 5 1.06 -3.81 -1.07
C VAL A 5 1.19 -3.51 0.43
N ASP A 6 0.66 -4.38 1.30
CA ASP A 6 0.78 -4.22 2.75
C ASP A 6 2.24 -4.24 3.20
N GLU A 7 3.06 -5.15 2.66
CA GLU A 7 4.48 -5.22 2.97
C GLU A 7 5.23 -4.00 2.43
N SER A 8 4.88 -3.52 1.24
CA SER A 8 5.47 -2.30 0.67
C SER A 8 5.14 -1.06 1.51
N LEU A 9 3.89 -0.92 1.94
CA LEU A 9 3.45 0.16 2.84
C LEU A 9 4.18 0.08 4.18
N ARG A 10 4.32 -1.13 4.74
CA ARG A 10 5.06 -1.37 5.99
C ARG A 10 6.52 -0.96 5.86
N ALA A 11 7.17 -1.33 4.76
CA ALA A 11 8.57 -0.99 4.49
C ALA A 11 8.75 0.54 4.39
N LEU A 12 7.89 1.22 3.62
CA LEU A 12 7.92 2.67 3.45
C LEU A 12 7.71 3.40 4.78
N VAL A 13 6.67 3.04 5.54
CA VAL A 13 6.35 3.69 6.82
C VAL A 13 7.47 3.48 7.85
N LYS A 14 7.99 2.25 7.96
CA LYS A 14 9.09 1.96 8.89
C LYS A 14 10.36 2.74 8.56
N ARG A 15 10.69 2.84 7.27
CA ARG A 15 11.90 3.52 6.80
C ARG A 15 11.81 5.04 6.97
N ASP A 16 10.71 5.64 6.54
CA ASP A 16 10.67 7.10 6.30
C ASP A 16 9.81 7.87 7.31
N ALA A 17 8.77 7.24 7.89
CA ALA A 17 7.91 7.91 8.88
C ALA A 17 8.31 7.58 10.32
N LEU A 18 8.76 6.35 10.57
CA LEU A 18 9.06 5.85 11.92
C LEU A 18 10.55 5.73 12.21
N ASN A 19 11.42 6.36 11.42
CA ASN A 19 12.87 6.19 11.56
C ASN A 19 13.36 6.48 12.98
N GLY A 20 13.75 5.43 13.72
CA GLY A 20 14.17 5.49 15.13
C GLY A 20 13.05 5.52 16.18
N SER A 21 11.78 5.53 15.76
CA SER A 21 10.61 5.40 16.63
C SER A 21 10.41 3.94 17.06
N LYS A 22 9.95 3.72 18.31
CA LYS A 22 9.51 2.40 18.79
C LYS A 22 8.07 2.08 18.39
N ALA A 23 7.50 2.83 17.45
CA ALA A 23 6.12 2.61 17.03
C ALA A 23 5.99 1.38 16.13
N ASP A 24 4.94 0.59 16.38
CA ASP A 24 4.61 -0.57 15.58
C ASP A 24 3.75 -0.19 14.37
N VAL A 25 3.76 -1.06 13.34
CA VAL A 25 2.89 -0.93 12.16
C VAL A 25 1.92 -2.11 12.11
N ALA A 26 0.63 -1.82 12.04
CA ALA A 26 -0.46 -2.78 11.99
C ALA A 26 -1.37 -2.53 10.77
N PHE A 27 -2.20 -3.53 10.45
CA PHE A 27 -3.12 -3.54 9.31
C PHE A 27 -4.50 -4.11 9.71
N ASP A 28 -4.80 -4.08 11.01
CA ASP A 28 -6.00 -4.71 11.57
C ASP A 28 -7.16 -3.72 11.55
N ALA A 29 -8.40 -4.20 11.63
CA ALA A 29 -9.52 -3.30 11.87
C ALA A 29 -9.36 -2.65 13.27
N PRO A 30 -9.39 -1.30 13.38
CA PRO A 30 -9.21 -0.61 14.65
C PRO A 30 -10.46 -0.74 15.54
N THR A 31 -10.54 -1.84 16.31
CA THR A 31 -11.62 -2.09 17.28
C THR A 31 -11.23 -1.65 18.70
N LYS A 32 -12.23 -1.44 19.57
CA LYS A 32 -12.00 -1.12 20.99
C LYS A 32 -11.19 -2.21 21.73
N GLU A 33 -11.43 -3.46 21.37
CA GLU A 33 -10.72 -4.61 21.96
C GLU A 33 -9.29 -4.75 21.45
N TRP A 34 -9.03 -4.26 20.24
CA TRP A 34 -7.70 -4.22 19.66
C TRP A 34 -6.87 -3.09 20.30
N SER A 35 -7.46 -1.90 20.48
CA SER A 35 -6.74 -0.75 21.06
C SER A 35 -6.37 -0.98 22.53
N SER A 36 -7.23 -1.67 23.30
CA SER A 36 -6.98 -1.95 24.72
C SER A 36 -5.80 -2.89 24.99
N ARG A 37 -5.32 -3.62 23.98
CA ARG A 37 -4.20 -4.57 24.10
C ARG A 37 -2.84 -3.94 23.82
N ARG A 38 -2.79 -2.69 23.33
CA ARG A 38 -1.55 -2.06 22.89
C ARG A 38 -0.92 -1.19 23.98
N ASN A 39 0.32 -1.54 24.32
CA ASN A 39 1.15 -0.77 25.26
C ASN A 39 2.22 0.08 24.54
N THR A 40 2.38 -0.12 23.23
CA THR A 40 3.34 0.59 22.38
C THR A 40 2.61 1.54 21.42
N PRO A 41 3.17 2.74 21.15
CA PRO A 41 2.68 3.59 20.07
C PRO A 41 2.52 2.77 18.78
N THR A 42 1.41 2.91 18.07
CA THR A 42 1.13 2.11 16.89
C THR A 42 0.53 2.97 15.79
N VAL A 43 1.01 2.77 14.57
CA VAL A 43 0.35 3.20 13.36
C VAL A 43 -0.41 2.01 12.77
N ASP A 44 -1.67 2.22 12.45
CA ASP A 44 -2.51 1.20 11.81
C ASP A 44 -2.97 1.68 10.44
N LEU A 45 -2.79 0.82 9.43
CA LEU A 45 -3.18 1.02 8.05
C LEU A 45 -4.23 -0.03 7.68
N TYR A 46 -5.48 0.26 8.02
CA TYR A 46 -6.59 -0.66 7.79
C TYR A 46 -7.13 -0.55 6.35
N LEU A 47 -7.09 -1.63 5.58
CA LEU A 47 -7.70 -1.71 4.25
C LEU A 47 -9.23 -1.77 4.36
N TYR A 48 -9.91 -0.65 4.13
CA TYR A 48 -11.36 -0.55 4.35
C TYR A 48 -12.20 -0.70 3.07
N ASP A 49 -11.60 -0.57 1.88
CA ASP A 49 -12.30 -0.64 0.61
C ASP A 49 -11.38 -1.11 -0.53
N ILE A 50 -11.90 -2.00 -1.37
CA ILE A 50 -11.21 -2.56 -2.55
C ILE A 50 -12.16 -2.40 -3.73
N ARG A 51 -11.74 -1.67 -4.77
CA ARG A 51 -12.58 -1.42 -5.94
C ARG A 51 -11.81 -1.67 -7.22
N GLU A 52 -12.44 -2.32 -8.20
CA GLU A 52 -11.90 -2.38 -9.55
C GLU A 52 -11.97 -0.99 -10.18
N ASP A 53 -10.87 -0.56 -10.80
CA ASP A 53 -10.80 0.71 -11.52
C ASP A 53 -11.37 0.54 -12.94
N LEU A 54 -12.69 0.64 -13.04
CA LEU A 54 -13.43 0.42 -14.30
C LEU A 54 -13.11 1.48 -15.37
N GLU A 55 -12.62 2.66 -15.00
CA GLU A 55 -12.22 3.71 -15.95
C GLU A 55 -10.92 3.35 -16.70
N ARG A 56 -10.04 2.56 -16.05
CA ARG A 56 -8.80 2.05 -16.64
C ARG A 56 -8.97 0.64 -17.23
N ARG A 57 -10.21 0.17 -17.35
CA ARG A 57 -10.51 -1.11 -17.98
C ARG A 57 -10.29 -0.96 -19.49
N GLU A 58 -9.08 -1.28 -19.93
CA GLU A 58 -8.84 -1.51 -21.35
C GLU A 58 -9.73 -2.67 -21.80
N VAL A 59 -10.40 -2.51 -22.94
CA VAL A 59 -11.32 -3.52 -23.49
C VAL A 59 -10.65 -4.29 -24.64
N MET A 60 -9.51 -3.80 -25.14
CA MET A 60 -8.73 -4.48 -26.16
C MET A 60 -7.85 -5.57 -25.55
N TRP A 61 -7.86 -6.73 -26.20
CA TRP A 61 -6.91 -7.81 -25.96
C TRP A 61 -5.49 -7.33 -26.23
N GLU A 62 -4.56 -7.57 -25.31
CA GLU A 62 -3.14 -7.34 -25.56
C GLU A 62 -2.58 -8.48 -26.41
N ASP A 63 -2.09 -8.16 -27.61
CA ASP A 63 -1.33 -9.08 -28.45
C ASP A 63 0.09 -9.24 -27.87
N ILE A 64 0.38 -10.38 -27.27
CA ILE A 64 1.73 -10.75 -26.85
C ILE A 64 2.49 -11.24 -28.09
N ARG A 65 3.58 -10.54 -28.42
CA ARG A 65 4.48 -10.90 -29.52
C ARG A 65 5.60 -11.79 -28.98
N GLY A 66 5.63 -13.04 -29.41
CA GLY A 66 6.51 -14.06 -28.83
C GLY A 66 7.89 -14.19 -29.48
N ASP A 67 8.20 -13.43 -30.52
CA ASP A 67 9.50 -13.52 -31.19
C ASP A 67 10.04 -12.14 -31.61
N ALA A 68 11.30 -11.87 -31.27
CA ALA A 68 12.03 -10.69 -31.73
C ALA A 68 12.38 -10.74 -33.22
N ARG A 69 12.29 -11.92 -33.86
CA ARG A 69 12.61 -12.13 -35.28
C ARG A 69 11.45 -11.87 -36.22
N ASP A 70 10.20 -11.94 -35.75
CA ASP A 70 9.02 -11.57 -36.54
C ASP A 70 8.03 -10.75 -35.71
N PRO A 71 8.09 -9.40 -35.80
CA PRO A 71 7.20 -8.52 -35.05
C PRO A 71 5.72 -8.61 -35.46
N ARG A 72 5.36 -9.39 -36.49
CA ARG A 72 3.97 -9.63 -36.91
C ARG A 72 3.37 -10.91 -36.32
N LEU A 73 4.18 -11.76 -35.68
CA LEU A 73 3.70 -13.01 -35.09
C LEU A 73 3.09 -12.74 -33.71
N ILE A 74 1.76 -12.77 -33.63
CA ILE A 74 1.01 -12.74 -32.37
C ILE A 74 0.99 -14.18 -31.82
N THR A 75 1.63 -14.43 -30.68
CA THR A 75 1.70 -15.76 -30.08
C THR A 75 0.63 -15.99 -29.03
N GLU A 76 0.11 -14.93 -28.40
CA GLU A 76 -0.94 -15.03 -27.39
C GLU A 76 -1.77 -13.74 -27.34
N ARG A 77 -3.04 -13.86 -26.96
CA ARG A 77 -3.91 -12.71 -26.63
C ARG A 77 -4.35 -12.84 -25.17
N ARG A 78 -3.96 -11.89 -24.33
CA ARG A 78 -4.40 -11.85 -22.94
C ARG A 78 -5.40 -10.72 -22.70
N PRO A 79 -6.40 -10.92 -21.83
CA PRO A 79 -7.20 -9.81 -21.37
C PRO A 79 -6.28 -8.83 -20.61
N PRO A 80 -6.53 -7.52 -20.70
CA PRO A 80 -5.68 -6.52 -20.05
C PRO A 80 -5.73 -6.71 -18.52
N PRO A 81 -4.64 -6.36 -17.82
CA PRO A 81 -4.55 -6.53 -16.38
C PRO A 81 -5.64 -5.71 -15.68
N ARG A 82 -6.40 -6.36 -14.80
CA ARG A 82 -7.39 -5.67 -13.96
C ARG A 82 -6.65 -4.79 -12.97
N ARG A 83 -7.03 -3.52 -12.91
CA ARG A 83 -6.49 -2.56 -11.94
C ARG A 83 -7.46 -2.42 -10.79
N PHE A 84 -6.94 -2.43 -9.57
CA PHE A 84 -7.72 -2.25 -8.35
C PHE A 84 -7.21 -1.04 -7.58
N LYS A 85 -8.14 -0.27 -7.01
CA LYS A 85 -7.90 0.78 -6.02
C LYS A 85 -8.06 0.15 -4.64
N LEU A 86 -7.02 0.27 -3.81
CA LEU A 86 -7.00 -0.16 -2.42
C LEU A 86 -7.03 1.08 -1.54
N SER A 87 -8.06 1.23 -0.72
CA SER A 87 -8.24 2.40 0.14
C SER A 87 -7.94 2.03 1.58
N TYR A 88 -6.92 2.66 2.15
CA TYR A 88 -6.47 2.44 3.53
C TYR A 88 -6.88 3.60 4.44
N LEU A 89 -7.36 3.27 5.63
CA LEU A 89 -7.58 4.21 6.72
C LEU A 89 -6.34 4.20 7.61
N VAL A 90 -5.70 5.37 7.74
CA VAL A 90 -4.50 5.52 8.57
C VAL A 90 -4.90 6.08 9.93
N THR A 91 -4.55 5.37 10.99
CA THR A 91 -4.78 5.80 12.38
C THR A 91 -3.50 5.70 13.20
N ALA A 92 -3.38 6.56 14.22
CA ALA A 92 -2.26 6.52 15.18
C ALA A 92 -2.82 6.34 16.59
N TRP A 93 -2.22 5.42 17.33
CA TRP A 93 -2.65 5.03 18.67
C TRP A 93 -1.50 5.27 19.64
N THR A 94 -1.68 6.22 20.55
CA THR A 94 -0.69 6.50 21.60
C THR A 94 -1.39 6.80 22.94
N GLN A 95 -0.63 7.14 23.97
CA GLN A 95 -1.20 7.54 25.26
C GLN A 95 -1.60 9.03 25.31
N ARG A 96 -1.08 9.85 24.38
CA ARG A 96 -1.21 11.31 24.39
C ARG A 96 -1.66 11.82 23.02
N PRO A 97 -2.73 12.62 22.93
CA PRO A 97 -3.18 13.16 21.64
C PRO A 97 -2.09 13.93 20.87
N GLU A 98 -1.17 14.60 21.57
CA GLU A 98 -0.07 15.32 20.93
C GLU A 98 0.89 14.38 20.19
N ASP A 99 1.14 13.20 20.76
CA ASP A 99 2.02 12.20 20.15
C ASP A 99 1.30 11.47 18.98
N GLU A 100 -0.02 11.32 19.05
CA GLU A 100 -0.83 10.86 17.90
C GLU A 100 -0.70 11.84 16.73
N HIS A 101 -0.90 13.14 16.97
CA HIS A 101 -0.77 14.15 15.92
C HIS A 101 0.64 14.23 15.34
N ARG A 102 1.68 14.04 16.16
CA ARG A 102 3.07 13.97 15.68
C ARG A 102 3.29 12.77 14.76
N LEU A 103 2.77 11.60 15.13
CA LEU A 103 2.87 10.40 14.28
C LEU A 103 2.10 10.59 12.97
N LEU A 104 0.87 11.11 13.02
CA LEU A 104 0.08 11.40 11.82
C LEU A 104 0.76 12.43 10.92
N SER A 105 1.38 13.47 11.50
CA SER A 105 2.15 14.46 10.75
C SER A 105 3.37 13.84 10.05
N ALA A 106 4.09 12.96 10.73
CA ALA A 106 5.22 12.23 10.14
C ALA A 106 4.78 11.31 8.98
N LEU A 107 3.68 10.59 9.14
CA LEU A 107 3.09 9.75 8.09
C LEU A 107 2.65 10.57 6.89
N LEU A 108 1.97 11.69 7.13
CA LEU A 108 1.53 12.59 6.06
C LEU A 108 2.74 13.14 5.28
N ALA A 109 3.78 13.59 5.98
CA ALA A 109 5.01 14.07 5.35
C ALA A 109 5.72 12.97 4.53
N CYS A 110 5.68 11.72 5.00
CA CYS A 110 6.19 10.56 4.28
C CYS A 110 5.41 10.33 2.97
N PHE A 111 4.08 10.22 3.03
CA PHE A 111 3.26 9.98 1.84
C PHE A 111 3.30 11.13 0.82
N LEU A 112 3.37 12.38 1.27
CA LEU A 112 3.53 13.53 0.38
C LEU A 112 4.88 13.52 -0.37
N ARG A 113 5.92 12.96 0.23
CA ARG A 113 7.24 12.81 -0.40
C ARG A 113 7.25 11.70 -1.46
N HIS A 114 6.36 10.71 -1.30
CA HIS A 114 6.29 9.51 -2.15
C HIS A 114 4.90 9.39 -2.79
N PRO A 115 4.57 10.23 -3.80
CA PRO A 115 3.28 10.14 -4.52
C PRO A 115 3.13 8.82 -5.29
N THR A 116 4.25 8.16 -5.57
CA THR A 116 4.31 6.79 -6.08
C THR A 116 5.19 5.96 -5.16
N MET A 117 4.88 4.67 -5.02
CA MET A 117 5.70 3.75 -4.24
C MET A 117 7.12 3.70 -4.82
N PRO A 118 8.16 4.00 -4.02
CA PRO A 118 9.52 3.98 -4.51
C PRO A 118 9.97 2.53 -4.74
N ALA A 119 10.80 2.31 -5.77
CA ALA A 119 11.17 0.98 -6.23
C ALA A 119 11.86 0.11 -5.16
N ASP A 120 12.55 0.76 -4.21
CA ASP A 120 13.24 0.12 -3.10
C ASP A 120 12.34 -0.23 -1.91
N ALA A 121 11.12 0.27 -1.89
CA ALA A 121 10.08 -0.11 -0.93
C ALA A 121 9.03 -1.04 -1.55
N LEU A 122 9.16 -1.39 -2.84
CA LEU A 122 8.32 -2.40 -3.47
C LEU A 122 8.74 -3.77 -2.94
N SER A 123 7.87 -4.35 -2.12
CA SER A 123 7.94 -5.73 -1.68
C SER A 123 6.95 -6.53 -2.50
N GLY A 124 7.39 -7.59 -3.15
CA GLY A 124 6.56 -8.46 -3.98
C GLY A 124 7.36 -9.17 -5.07
N THR A 125 6.88 -10.34 -5.53
CA THR A 125 7.43 -11.12 -6.66
C THR A 125 6.65 -10.92 -7.94
#